data_AF-A0A9E7DJR7-F1
#
_entry.id   AF-A0A9E7DJR7-F1
#
_cell.length_a   1.000
_cell.length_b   1.000
_cell.length_c   1.000
_cell.angle_alpha   90.00
_cell.angle_beta   90.00
_cell.angle_gamma   90.00
#
_symmetry.space_group_name_H-M   'P 1'
#
loop_
_entity.id
_entity.type
_entity.pdbx_description
1 polymer ?
#
loop_
_entity_poly.entity_id
_entity_poly.type
_entity_poly.pdbx_seq_one_letter_code
_entity_poly.pdbx_strand_id
1 'polypeptide(L)'
;MNRKKFIITFLLLFVFLCGYFLNSTGTMAQREDENNQNNNQEDIDMIINYNEDDMVNKRDGEMIANIDELVLVMVEEEKNLTYDVYQKTNLSVEEFNKVLAKTALAGQGESFKALEDEFGVNGIFAIAVSIAEAGWDGRQANKNNFYGMRGANGYLSFNTPKDNILYFGELITKSTYKGKTLKTFAKIYCPPRHKKWHSDVVWIMGKLMEEIK
;
A
#
# COMPACT_ATOMS: atom_id res chain seq x y z
N MET A 1 2.04 -24.89 52.40
CA MET A 1 1.00 -23.95 51.91
C MET A 1 1.41 -23.53 50.49
N ASN A 2 0.98 -24.22 49.43
CA ASN A 2 -0.27 -24.03 48.64
C ASN A 2 -0.41 -22.57 48.12
N ARG A 3 -0.61 -22.25 46.83
CA ARG A 3 -0.83 -23.02 45.59
C ARG A 3 -0.62 -22.10 44.35
N LYS A 4 0.01 -22.69 43.32
CA LYS A 4 -0.31 -22.65 41.86
C LYS A 4 -0.04 -21.39 41.00
N LYS A 5 0.83 -21.66 40.02
CA LYS A 5 1.04 -21.05 38.68
C LYS A 5 -0.27 -20.86 37.90
N PHE A 6 -0.35 -19.89 36.97
CA PHE A 6 -0.77 -20.11 35.57
C PHE A 6 -0.57 -18.86 34.70
N ILE A 7 0.07 -19.06 33.54
CA ILE A 7 0.17 -18.18 32.37
C ILE A 7 -1.08 -18.40 31.53
N ILE A 8 -1.76 -17.35 31.04
CA ILE A 8 -2.71 -17.47 29.90
C ILE A 8 -2.62 -16.23 28.99
N THR A 9 -2.14 -16.48 27.78
CA THR A 9 -2.31 -15.72 26.54
C THR A 9 -3.74 -15.92 26.00
N PHE A 10 -4.27 -14.96 25.21
CA PHE A 10 -4.90 -15.16 23.89
C PHE A 10 -6.23 -14.40 23.61
N LEU A 11 -6.30 -13.90 22.37
CA LEU A 11 -7.48 -13.73 21.50
C LEU A 11 -8.46 -12.57 21.71
N LEU A 12 -8.29 -11.51 20.90
CA LEU A 12 -9.40 -10.64 20.48
C LEU A 12 -9.94 -11.14 19.14
N LEU A 13 -10.95 -12.01 19.21
CA LEU A 13 -11.95 -12.26 18.18
C LEU A 13 -13.21 -11.51 18.62
N PHE A 14 -13.65 -10.51 17.86
CA PHE A 14 -15.03 -10.04 17.92
C PHE A 14 -15.56 -9.83 16.51
N VAL A 15 -16.19 -10.89 15.99
CA VAL A 15 -17.29 -10.79 15.03
C VAL A 15 -18.54 -10.56 15.88
N PHE A 16 -19.22 -9.43 15.69
CA PHE A 16 -20.61 -9.27 16.13
C PHE A 16 -21.52 -9.10 14.94
N LEU A 17 -22.53 -9.96 14.95
CA LEU A 17 -23.56 -10.20 13.97
C LEU A 17 -24.77 -9.30 14.23
N CYS A 18 -25.52 -9.07 13.16
CA CYS A 18 -26.99 -9.00 13.10
C CYS A 18 -27.73 -7.73 13.59
N GLY A 19 -28.48 -7.15 12.64
CA GLY A 19 -29.69 -6.37 12.88
C GLY A 19 -30.56 -6.43 11.63
N TYR A 20 -31.58 -7.30 11.67
CA TYR A 20 -32.57 -7.62 10.64
C TYR A 20 -33.36 -6.42 10.12
N PHE A 21 -33.87 -6.48 8.88
CA PHE A 21 -35.31 -6.36 8.63
C PHE A 21 -35.73 -7.07 7.33
N LEU A 22 -36.84 -7.81 7.44
CA LEU A 22 -37.48 -8.70 6.47
C LEU A 22 -38.49 -7.97 5.56
N ASN A 23 -38.67 -8.52 4.34
CA ASN A 23 -39.93 -8.66 3.58
C ASN A 23 -40.60 -7.37 3.04
N SER A 24 -41.40 -7.34 1.97
CA SER A 24 -41.83 -8.28 0.91
C SER A 24 -42.59 -7.45 -0.15
N THR A 25 -42.50 -7.86 -1.41
CA THR A 25 -43.38 -7.66 -2.59
C THR A 25 -44.57 -6.68 -2.56
N GLY A 26 -44.70 -5.89 -3.64
CA GLY A 26 -45.97 -5.28 -4.09
C GLY A 26 -45.84 -4.66 -5.50
N THR A 27 -46.74 -5.02 -6.41
CA THR A 27 -46.75 -4.74 -7.86
C THR A 27 -47.62 -3.56 -8.29
N MET A 28 -47.16 -2.86 -9.35
CA MET A 28 -47.84 -2.19 -10.49
C MET A 28 -49.07 -1.25 -10.34
N ALA A 29 -48.86 -0.04 -10.92
CA ALA A 29 -49.71 0.75 -11.85
C ALA A 29 -50.97 1.51 -11.35
N GLN A 30 -50.99 2.84 -11.52
CA GLN A 30 -51.75 3.61 -12.54
C GLN A 30 -51.69 5.15 -12.27
N ARG A 31 -51.92 5.92 -13.36
CA ARG A 31 -51.96 7.40 -13.56
C ARG A 31 -53.01 8.12 -12.66
N GLU A 32 -53.15 9.44 -12.48
CA GLU A 32 -53.09 10.65 -13.34
C GLU A 32 -52.80 11.94 -12.51
N ASP A 33 -52.57 13.03 -13.24
CA ASP A 33 -52.11 14.38 -12.89
C ASP A 33 -53.03 15.21 -11.97
N GLU A 34 -52.47 16.22 -11.28
CA GLU A 34 -52.85 17.65 -11.35
C GLU A 34 -52.41 18.53 -10.15
N ASN A 35 -51.99 19.76 -10.47
CA ASN A 35 -52.03 20.99 -9.66
C ASN A 35 -50.83 21.42 -8.79
N ASN A 36 -49.84 21.92 -9.54
CA ASN A 36 -49.05 23.15 -9.35
C ASN A 36 -49.70 24.26 -8.50
N GLN A 37 -49.12 24.55 -7.32
CA GLN A 37 -48.83 25.89 -6.80
C GLN A 37 -48.19 25.76 -5.41
N ASN A 38 -46.85 25.64 -5.31
CA ASN A 38 -46.06 26.01 -4.11
C ASN A 38 -44.52 25.85 -4.24
N ASN A 39 -43.97 25.66 -5.45
CA ASN A 39 -42.54 25.30 -5.61
C ASN A 39 -41.60 26.47 -5.94
N ASN A 40 -41.83 27.69 -5.42
CA ASN A 40 -40.95 28.83 -5.77
C ASN A 40 -40.21 29.46 -4.59
N GLN A 41 -40.34 28.95 -3.36
CA GLN A 41 -39.54 29.44 -2.23
C GLN A 41 -38.47 28.44 -1.80
N GLU A 42 -38.75 27.13 -1.81
CA GLU A 42 -37.75 26.11 -1.44
C GLU A 42 -36.64 25.96 -2.51
N ASP A 43 -36.94 26.19 -3.78
CA ASP A 43 -35.95 26.11 -4.87
C ASP A 43 -34.97 27.28 -4.87
N ILE A 44 -35.35 28.44 -4.34
CA ILE A 44 -34.46 29.61 -4.21
C ILE A 44 -33.52 29.43 -3.00
N ASP A 45 -34.03 28.88 -1.89
CA ASP A 45 -33.22 28.62 -0.70
C ASP A 45 -32.21 27.47 -0.91
N MET A 46 -32.51 26.52 -1.81
CA MET A 46 -31.57 25.46 -2.20
C MET A 46 -30.40 26.00 -3.04
N ILE A 47 -30.61 27.04 -3.86
CA ILE A 47 -29.55 27.63 -4.70
C ILE A 47 -28.64 28.56 -3.90
N ILE A 48 -29.15 29.25 -2.87
CA ILE A 48 -28.39 30.23 -2.09
C ILE A 48 -27.50 29.59 -1.02
N ASN A 49 -27.76 28.35 -0.59
CA ASN A 49 -26.93 27.61 0.39
C ASN A 49 -25.89 26.67 -0.24
N TYR A 50 -25.57 26.81 -1.52
CA TYR A 50 -24.34 26.25 -2.08
C TYR A 50 -23.19 27.22 -1.82
N ASN A 51 -22.49 27.03 -0.71
CA ASN A 51 -21.29 27.80 -0.39
C ASN A 51 -20.28 27.65 -1.54
N GLU A 52 -19.88 28.77 -2.16
CA GLU A 52 -18.83 28.78 -3.19
C GLU A 52 -17.55 28.07 -2.71
N ASP A 53 -17.27 28.15 -1.40
CA ASP A 53 -16.16 27.47 -0.72
C ASP A 53 -16.20 25.94 -0.87
N ASP A 54 -17.38 25.31 -0.90
CA ASP A 54 -17.51 23.86 -1.06
C ASP A 54 -17.25 23.41 -2.52
N MET A 55 -17.63 24.25 -3.49
CA MET A 55 -17.30 24.02 -4.90
C MET A 55 -15.83 24.29 -5.19
N VAL A 56 -15.20 25.24 -4.50
CA VAL A 56 -13.76 25.50 -4.58
C VAL A 56 -12.99 24.34 -3.95
N ASN A 57 -13.33 23.90 -2.73
CA ASN A 57 -12.68 22.75 -2.09
C ASN A 57 -12.82 21.43 -2.87
N LYS A 58 -13.97 21.19 -3.50
CA LYS A 58 -14.16 20.00 -4.34
C LYS A 58 -13.38 20.09 -5.66
N ARG A 59 -13.36 21.26 -6.31
CA ARG A 59 -12.55 21.51 -7.52
C ARG A 59 -11.07 21.44 -7.22
N ASP A 60 -10.62 21.99 -6.10
CA ASP A 60 -9.24 21.94 -5.64
C ASP A 60 -8.85 20.50 -5.28
N GLY A 61 -9.74 19.72 -4.63
CA GLY A 61 -9.51 18.31 -4.35
C GLY A 61 -9.41 17.43 -5.60
N GLU A 62 -10.30 17.61 -6.58
CA GLU A 62 -10.22 16.92 -7.88
C GLU A 62 -9.00 17.38 -8.70
N MET A 63 -8.68 18.68 -8.69
CA MET A 63 -7.52 19.22 -9.37
C MET A 63 -6.21 18.77 -8.73
N ILE A 64 -6.13 18.68 -7.39
CA ILE A 64 -4.98 18.11 -6.67
C ILE A 64 -4.83 16.62 -6.96
N ALA A 65 -5.93 15.85 -6.98
CA ALA A 65 -5.86 14.43 -7.35
C ALA A 65 -5.39 14.23 -8.79
N ASN A 66 -5.85 15.07 -9.72
CA ASN A 66 -5.42 15.04 -11.12
C ASN A 66 -3.98 15.54 -11.29
N ILE A 67 -3.52 16.50 -10.48
CA ILE A 67 -2.13 16.97 -10.47
C ILE A 67 -1.22 15.88 -9.89
N ASP A 68 -1.60 15.20 -8.81
CA ASP A 68 -0.84 14.09 -8.25
C ASP A 68 -0.73 12.94 -9.27
N GLU A 69 -1.83 12.63 -9.98
CA GLU A 69 -1.85 11.65 -11.07
C GLU A 69 -1.00 12.10 -12.27
N LEU A 70 -1.06 13.37 -12.65
CA LEU A 70 -0.27 13.94 -13.75
C LEU A 70 1.23 14.02 -13.40
N VAL A 71 1.57 14.37 -12.15
CA VAL A 71 2.93 14.35 -11.62
C VAL A 71 3.45 12.93 -11.58
N LEU A 72 2.62 11.95 -11.21
CA LEU A 72 2.95 10.52 -11.30
C LEU A 72 3.31 10.12 -12.74
N VAL A 73 2.49 10.51 -13.72
CA VAL A 73 2.72 10.21 -15.15
C VAL A 73 4.00 10.89 -15.68
N MET A 74 4.24 12.16 -15.33
CA MET A 74 5.45 12.87 -15.76
C MET A 74 6.72 12.31 -15.10
N VAL A 75 6.62 11.83 -13.85
CA VAL A 75 7.71 11.11 -13.16
C VAL A 75 7.99 9.75 -13.81
N GLU A 76 6.97 9.06 -14.33
CA GLU A 76 7.11 7.80 -15.06
C GLU A 76 7.90 7.96 -16.36
N GLU A 77 7.59 9.00 -17.16
CA GLU A 77 8.23 9.20 -18.48
C GLU A 77 9.69 9.69 -18.40
N GLU A 78 10.05 10.50 -17.39
CA GLU A 78 11.39 11.13 -17.31
C GLU A 78 12.43 10.31 -16.52
N LYS A 79 12.02 9.22 -15.85
CA LYS A 79 12.91 8.43 -14.97
C LYS A 79 13.18 6.99 -15.45
N ASN A 80 12.58 6.54 -16.56
CA ASN A 80 12.63 5.12 -16.98
C ASN A 80 12.28 4.18 -15.79
N LEU A 81 11.39 4.66 -14.91
CA LEU A 81 11.07 4.03 -13.64
C LEU A 81 9.81 3.21 -13.82
N THR A 82 9.94 1.90 -13.65
CA THR A 82 8.81 0.98 -13.60
C THR A 82 8.39 0.73 -12.15
N TYR A 83 7.09 0.85 -11.88
CA TYR A 83 6.47 0.44 -10.61
C TYR A 83 5.95 -1.02 -10.66
N ASP A 84 6.27 -1.76 -11.72
CA ASP A 84 5.96 -3.17 -11.80
C ASP A 84 6.87 -3.96 -10.83
N VAL A 85 6.22 -4.67 -9.92
CA VAL A 85 6.83 -5.56 -8.92
C VAL A 85 7.68 -6.66 -9.58
N TYR A 86 7.33 -7.07 -10.80
CA TYR A 86 7.91 -8.22 -11.51
C TYR A 86 8.77 -7.84 -12.71
N GLN A 87 9.03 -6.54 -12.91
CA GLN A 87 9.97 -6.07 -13.93
C GLN A 87 11.33 -5.80 -13.29
N LYS A 88 12.34 -6.59 -13.67
CA LYS A 88 13.73 -6.33 -13.23
C LYS A 88 14.18 -4.94 -13.67
N THR A 89 14.91 -4.28 -12.78
CA THR A 89 15.58 -3.01 -13.08
C THR A 89 16.85 -3.22 -13.90
N ASN A 90 17.48 -4.40 -13.76
CA ASN A 90 18.75 -4.76 -14.39
C ASN A 90 19.92 -3.85 -13.97
N LEU A 91 19.81 -3.21 -12.80
CA LEU A 91 20.91 -2.44 -12.22
C LEU A 91 22.10 -3.36 -11.91
N SER A 92 23.30 -2.83 -12.05
CA SER A 92 24.53 -3.45 -11.56
C SER A 92 24.58 -3.46 -10.02
N VAL A 93 25.49 -4.26 -9.47
CA VAL A 93 25.74 -4.28 -8.02
C VAL A 93 26.17 -2.91 -7.52
N GLU A 94 27.00 -2.21 -8.29
CA GLU A 94 27.50 -0.87 -8.01
C GLU A 94 26.36 0.14 -7.97
N GLU A 95 25.42 0.08 -8.92
CA GLU A 95 24.24 0.95 -8.94
C GLU A 95 23.30 0.67 -7.77
N PHE A 96 23.05 -0.60 -7.43
CA PHE A 96 22.31 -0.91 -6.20
C PHE A 96 23.02 -0.36 -4.95
N ASN A 97 24.34 -0.45 -4.88
CA ASN A 97 25.08 0.11 -3.76
C ASN A 97 25.00 1.65 -3.69
N LYS A 98 24.92 2.35 -4.83
CA LYS A 98 24.64 3.79 -4.86
C LYS A 98 23.27 4.10 -4.27
N VAL A 99 22.23 3.39 -4.70
CA VAL A 99 20.86 3.53 -4.19
C VAL A 99 20.80 3.30 -2.67
N LEU A 100 21.52 2.28 -2.19
CA LEU A 100 21.49 1.85 -0.79
C LEU A 100 22.36 2.70 0.13
N ALA A 101 23.21 3.59 -0.39
CA ALA A 101 24.27 4.26 0.37
C ALA A 101 23.77 5.01 1.61
N LYS A 102 22.54 5.53 1.57
CA LYS A 102 21.89 6.29 2.65
C LYS A 102 20.83 5.48 3.41
N THR A 103 20.88 4.16 3.31
CA THR A 103 19.92 3.25 3.94
C THR A 103 20.63 2.34 4.94
N ALA A 104 19.88 1.72 5.85
CA ALA A 104 20.41 0.68 6.73
C ALA A 104 20.90 -0.59 6.02
N LEU A 105 20.65 -0.72 4.71
CA LEU A 105 21.09 -1.83 3.87
C LEU A 105 22.24 -1.42 2.93
N ALA A 106 22.98 -0.34 3.26
CA ALA A 106 24.20 0.03 2.56
C ALA A 106 25.16 -1.17 2.41
N GLY A 107 25.70 -1.34 1.20
CA GLY A 107 26.58 -2.47 0.86
C GLY A 107 25.86 -3.77 0.50
N GLN A 108 24.53 -3.83 0.54
CA GLN A 108 23.74 -5.02 0.17
C GLN A 108 23.43 -5.12 -1.33
N GLY A 109 24.14 -4.39 -2.21
CA GLY A 109 23.86 -4.39 -3.65
C GLY A 109 23.90 -5.77 -4.29
N GLU A 110 24.82 -6.64 -3.87
CA GLU A 110 24.86 -8.04 -4.34
C GLU A 110 23.61 -8.82 -3.95
N SER A 111 23.07 -8.57 -2.76
CA SER A 111 21.87 -9.25 -2.26
C SER A 111 20.63 -8.86 -3.08
N PHE A 112 20.49 -7.58 -3.44
CA PHE A 112 19.38 -7.13 -4.29
C PHE A 112 19.54 -7.55 -5.74
N LYS A 113 20.77 -7.59 -6.27
CA LYS A 113 21.04 -8.15 -7.59
C LYS A 113 20.65 -9.64 -7.66
N ALA A 114 21.04 -10.41 -6.64
CA ALA A 114 20.68 -11.82 -6.53
C ALA A 114 19.15 -12.01 -6.44
N LEU A 115 18.46 -11.15 -5.67
CA LEU A 115 16.99 -11.15 -5.62
C LEU A 115 16.36 -10.93 -6.99
N GLU A 116 16.85 -9.96 -7.78
CA GLU A 116 16.33 -9.74 -9.14
C GLU A 116 16.60 -10.96 -10.03
N ASP A 117 17.83 -11.46 -10.00
CA ASP A 117 18.29 -12.53 -10.88
C ASP A 117 17.53 -13.83 -10.63
N GLU A 118 17.41 -14.23 -9.36
CA GLU A 118 16.80 -15.49 -8.95
C GLU A 118 15.27 -15.47 -9.02
N PHE A 119 14.64 -14.37 -8.62
CA PHE A 119 13.18 -14.34 -8.40
C PHE A 119 12.39 -13.52 -9.42
N GLY A 120 13.07 -12.74 -10.27
CA GLY A 120 12.36 -11.85 -11.21
C GLY A 120 11.60 -10.72 -10.52
N VAL A 121 12.03 -10.33 -9.33
CA VAL A 121 11.41 -9.24 -8.55
C VAL A 121 12.19 -7.96 -8.81
N ASN A 122 11.49 -6.84 -8.95
CA ASN A 122 12.08 -5.51 -9.07
C ASN A 122 12.88 -5.15 -7.80
N GLY A 123 14.19 -4.92 -7.94
CA GLY A 123 15.09 -4.66 -6.82
C GLY A 123 14.79 -3.34 -6.11
N ILE A 124 14.43 -2.29 -6.85
CA ILE A 124 14.08 -0.98 -6.27
C ILE A 124 12.78 -1.06 -5.47
N PHE A 125 11.80 -1.81 -5.96
CA PHE A 125 10.60 -2.14 -5.20
C PHE A 125 10.95 -2.91 -3.92
N ALA A 126 11.82 -3.92 -3.98
CA ALA A 126 12.23 -4.66 -2.79
C ALA A 126 12.95 -3.80 -1.75
N ILE A 127 13.77 -2.83 -2.18
CA ILE A 127 14.38 -1.84 -1.28
C ILE A 127 13.29 -0.95 -0.67
N ALA A 128 12.37 -0.43 -1.49
CA ALA A 128 11.30 0.45 -1.05
C ALA A 128 10.39 -0.21 -0.01
N VAL A 129 10.06 -1.49 -0.16
CA VAL A 129 9.29 -2.22 0.86
C VAL A 129 10.07 -2.33 2.17
N SER A 130 11.37 -2.61 2.13
CA SER A 130 12.18 -2.68 3.36
C SER A 130 12.15 -1.34 4.13
N ILE A 131 12.21 -0.22 3.41
CA ILE A 131 12.14 1.13 3.99
C ILE A 131 10.73 1.45 4.49
N ALA A 132 9.68 1.03 3.78
CA ALA A 132 8.31 1.22 4.24
C ALA A 132 8.02 0.48 5.56
N GLU A 133 8.63 -0.70 5.75
CA GLU A 133 8.45 -1.54 6.94
C GLU A 133 9.38 -1.17 8.10
N ALA A 134 10.65 -0.84 7.82
CA ALA A 134 11.69 -0.63 8.82
C ALA A 134 12.13 0.84 8.96
N GLY A 135 11.71 1.73 8.06
CA GLY A 135 12.25 3.07 7.92
C GLY A 135 13.64 3.10 7.27
N TRP A 136 14.11 4.30 6.92
CA TRP A 136 15.44 4.51 6.33
C TRP A 136 16.58 4.03 7.24
N ASP A 137 16.41 4.20 8.55
CA ASP A 137 17.34 3.75 9.60
C ASP A 137 17.25 2.23 9.88
N GLY A 138 16.32 1.51 9.25
CA GLY A 138 16.28 0.04 9.27
C GLY A 138 15.93 -0.59 10.60
N ARG A 139 14.88 -0.10 11.28
CA ARG A 139 14.34 -0.75 12.49
C ARG A 139 13.89 -2.17 12.18
N GLN A 140 14.69 -3.14 12.63
CA GLN A 140 14.41 -4.55 12.42
C GLN A 140 13.29 -5.04 13.34
N ALA A 141 12.33 -5.81 12.80
CA ALA A 141 11.26 -6.42 13.59
C ALA A 141 11.76 -7.56 14.51
N ASN A 142 12.86 -8.18 14.11
CA ASN A 142 13.68 -9.13 14.85
C ASN A 142 15.06 -9.21 14.15
N LYS A 143 16.01 -10.04 14.60
CA LYS A 143 17.36 -10.12 14.03
C LYS A 143 17.34 -10.20 12.49
N ASN A 144 17.93 -9.18 11.85
CA ASN A 144 18.02 -9.03 10.39
C ASN A 144 16.67 -9.09 9.64
N ASN A 145 15.55 -8.75 10.28
CA ASN A 145 14.23 -8.79 9.66
C ASN A 145 13.75 -7.37 9.33
N PHE A 146 14.10 -6.90 8.13
CA PHE A 146 13.81 -5.56 7.61
C PHE A 146 12.44 -5.48 6.92
N TYR A 147 11.80 -6.62 6.65
CA TYR A 147 10.51 -6.69 5.96
C TYR A 147 9.32 -7.01 6.89
N GLY A 148 9.56 -7.10 8.21
CA GLY A 148 8.51 -7.43 9.17
C GLY A 148 7.95 -8.86 9.04
N MET A 149 8.74 -9.80 8.52
CA MET A 149 8.30 -11.16 8.21
C MET A 149 7.86 -11.94 9.43
N ARG A 150 6.72 -12.62 9.33
CA ARG A 150 6.13 -13.41 10.41
C ARG A 150 6.00 -14.88 10.00
N GLY A 151 6.30 -15.77 10.94
CA GLY A 151 5.93 -17.18 10.89
C GLY A 151 4.86 -17.50 11.93
N ALA A 152 4.63 -18.80 12.16
CA ALA A 152 3.66 -19.28 13.15
C ALA A 152 3.94 -18.77 14.57
N ASN A 153 5.22 -18.60 14.93
CA ASN A 153 5.67 -18.24 16.27
C ASN A 153 6.12 -16.76 16.41
N GLY A 154 5.64 -15.87 15.54
CA GLY A 154 5.98 -14.44 15.58
C GLY A 154 6.99 -14.01 14.51
N TYR A 155 7.74 -12.95 14.77
CA TYR A 155 8.69 -12.38 13.81
C TYR A 155 9.89 -13.32 13.58
N LEU A 156 10.18 -13.59 12.31
CA LEU A 156 11.30 -14.43 11.89
C LEU A 156 12.65 -13.75 12.18
N SER A 157 13.68 -14.54 12.44
CA SER A 157 15.08 -14.11 12.53
C SER A 157 15.88 -14.67 11.37
N PHE A 158 16.85 -13.90 10.90
CA PHE A 158 17.72 -14.28 9.79
C PHE A 158 19.19 -14.17 10.20
N ASN A 159 20.05 -15.03 9.63
CA ASN A 159 21.47 -15.04 9.99
C ASN A 159 22.17 -13.79 9.45
N THR A 160 21.82 -13.39 8.23
CA THR A 160 22.34 -12.19 7.55
C THR A 160 21.20 -11.34 6.96
N PRO A 161 21.46 -10.06 6.62
CA PRO A 161 20.51 -9.25 5.84
C PRO A 161 20.18 -9.90 4.48
N LYS A 162 21.17 -10.51 3.82
CA LYS A 162 21.00 -11.23 2.55
C LYS A 162 19.92 -12.31 2.67
N ASP A 163 19.94 -13.11 3.73
CA ASP A 163 18.94 -14.17 3.94
C ASP A 163 17.52 -13.61 4.03
N ASN A 164 17.34 -12.45 4.67
CA ASN A 164 16.04 -11.80 4.76
C ASN A 164 15.57 -11.22 3.42
N ILE A 165 16.50 -10.63 2.66
CA ILE A 165 16.24 -10.11 1.30
C ILE A 165 15.83 -11.25 0.38
N LEU A 166 16.61 -12.34 0.30
CA LEU A 166 16.27 -13.47 -0.58
C LEU A 166 14.97 -14.17 -0.15
N TYR A 167 14.71 -14.28 1.16
CA TYR A 167 13.44 -14.79 1.65
C TYR A 167 12.24 -13.92 1.22
N PHE A 168 12.40 -12.60 1.21
CA PHE A 168 11.39 -11.68 0.66
C PHE A 168 11.20 -11.91 -0.84
N GLY A 169 12.28 -12.05 -1.60
CA GLY A 169 12.22 -12.41 -3.03
C GLY A 169 11.41 -13.69 -3.27
N GLU A 170 11.74 -14.76 -2.56
CA GLU A 170 11.03 -16.04 -2.64
C GLU A 170 9.53 -15.89 -2.31
N LEU A 171 9.20 -15.17 -1.22
CA LEU A 171 7.80 -14.94 -0.81
C LEU A 171 6.96 -14.35 -1.94
N ILE A 172 7.51 -13.39 -2.68
CA ILE A 172 6.80 -12.66 -3.74
C ILE A 172 6.57 -13.50 -4.99
N THR A 173 7.33 -14.59 -5.16
CA THR A 173 7.09 -15.55 -6.25
C THR A 173 5.91 -16.50 -5.98
N LYS A 174 5.41 -16.56 -4.75
CA LYS A 174 4.25 -17.41 -4.41
C LYS A 174 3.00 -16.92 -5.15
N SER A 175 2.10 -17.84 -5.48
CA SER A 175 0.86 -17.56 -6.24
C SER A 175 -0.03 -16.46 -5.61
N THR A 176 0.07 -16.30 -4.29
CA THR A 176 -0.57 -15.21 -3.54
C THR A 176 -0.15 -13.82 -4.01
N TYR A 177 1.07 -13.65 -4.54
CA TYR A 177 1.60 -12.37 -5.00
C TYR A 177 1.85 -12.34 -6.50
N LYS A 178 2.42 -13.43 -7.05
CA LYS A 178 2.93 -13.50 -8.43
C LYS A 178 1.99 -12.89 -9.48
N GLY A 179 2.55 -12.00 -10.31
CA GLY A 179 1.87 -11.36 -11.43
C GLY A 179 0.84 -10.29 -11.03
N LYS A 180 0.80 -9.86 -9.77
CA LYS A 180 -0.13 -8.83 -9.30
C LYS A 180 0.50 -7.44 -9.42
N THR A 181 -0.31 -6.47 -9.83
CA THR A 181 0.07 -5.05 -9.78
C THR A 181 0.41 -4.62 -8.36
N LEU A 182 1.25 -3.60 -8.20
CA LEU A 182 1.61 -3.04 -6.89
C LEU A 182 0.37 -2.68 -6.03
N LYS A 183 -0.66 -2.11 -6.65
CA LYS A 183 -1.95 -1.81 -5.99
C LYS A 183 -2.64 -3.06 -5.44
N THR A 184 -2.60 -4.16 -6.16
CA THR A 184 -3.19 -5.43 -5.71
C THR A 184 -2.29 -6.10 -4.68
N PHE A 185 -0.98 -6.05 -4.87
CA PHE A 185 0.02 -6.51 -3.90
C PHE A 185 -0.21 -5.84 -2.54
N ALA A 186 -0.35 -4.52 -2.50
CA ALA A 186 -0.57 -3.75 -1.27
C ALA A 186 -1.81 -4.21 -0.49
N LYS A 187 -2.91 -4.55 -1.19
CA LYS A 187 -4.15 -5.06 -0.55
C LYS A 187 -3.95 -6.39 0.16
N ILE A 188 -3.01 -7.20 -0.32
CA ILE A 188 -2.70 -8.53 0.24
C ILE A 188 -1.65 -8.39 1.34
N TYR A 189 -0.59 -7.62 1.09
CA TYR A 189 0.54 -7.46 1.99
C TYR A 189 0.19 -6.60 3.23
N CYS A 190 -0.58 -5.52 3.03
CA CYS A 190 -0.99 -4.61 4.11
C CYS A 190 -2.50 -4.26 4.05
N PRO A 191 -3.42 -5.22 4.29
CA PRO A 191 -4.86 -5.02 4.06
C PRO A 191 -5.48 -3.80 4.78
N PRO A 192 -5.19 -3.52 6.07
CA PRO A 192 -5.84 -2.40 6.77
C PRO A 192 -5.41 -1.02 6.29
N ARG A 193 -4.21 -0.88 5.72
CA ARG A 193 -3.59 0.41 5.37
C ARG A 193 -3.04 0.42 3.94
N HIS A 194 -3.59 -0.42 3.07
CA HIS A 194 -3.02 -0.71 1.75
C HIS A 194 -2.86 0.53 0.86
N LYS A 195 -3.77 1.52 0.96
CA LYS A 195 -3.70 2.76 0.17
C LYS A 195 -2.47 3.58 0.55
N LYS A 196 -2.31 3.83 1.86
CA LYS A 196 -1.16 4.57 2.38
C LYS A 196 0.15 3.82 2.11
N TRP A 197 0.18 2.51 2.39
CA TRP A 197 1.36 1.69 2.14
C TRP A 197 1.79 1.72 0.67
N HIS A 198 0.82 1.63 -0.26
CA HIS A 198 1.09 1.75 -1.69
C HIS A 198 1.73 3.11 -2.04
N SER A 199 1.12 4.21 -1.57
CA SER A 199 1.66 5.56 -1.81
C SER A 199 3.06 5.74 -1.23
N ASP A 200 3.31 5.21 -0.03
CA ASP A 200 4.63 5.27 0.61
C ASP A 200 5.67 4.50 -0.24
N VAL A 201 5.35 3.29 -0.71
CA VAL A 201 6.27 2.50 -1.54
C VAL A 201 6.56 3.20 -2.87
N VAL A 202 5.55 3.71 -3.57
CA VAL A 202 5.73 4.47 -4.83
C VAL A 202 6.63 5.68 -4.61
N TRP A 203 6.36 6.46 -3.56
CA TRP A 203 7.17 7.62 -3.22
C TRP A 203 8.62 7.24 -2.92
N ILE A 204 8.86 6.18 -2.13
CA ILE A 204 10.21 5.70 -1.82
C ILE A 204 10.92 5.24 -3.10
N MET A 205 10.26 4.47 -3.98
CA MET A 205 10.86 4.06 -5.27
C MET A 205 11.30 5.28 -6.09
N GLY A 206 10.46 6.31 -6.17
CA GLY A 206 10.78 7.57 -6.85
C GLY A 206 11.99 8.30 -6.27
N LYS A 207 12.12 8.29 -4.93
CA LYS A 207 13.28 8.88 -4.21
C LYS A 207 14.56 8.09 -4.44
N LEU A 208 14.50 6.76 -4.40
CA LEU A 208 15.68 5.89 -4.59
C LEU A 208 16.29 6.04 -5.98
N MET A 209 15.46 6.20 -7.00
CA MET A 209 15.92 6.37 -8.39
C MET A 209 16.56 7.73 -8.68
N GLU A 210 16.36 8.74 -7.82
CA GLU A 210 17.08 10.01 -7.94
C GLU A 210 18.57 9.86 -7.63
N GLU A 211 18.96 8.85 -6.86
CA GLU A 211 20.36 8.61 -6.46
C GLU A 211 21.21 7.95 -7.57
N ILE A 212 20.58 7.49 -8.66
CA ILE A 212 21.27 6.88 -9.82
C ILE A 212 21.53 7.92 -10.93
N LYS A 213 20.85 9.08 -10.90
CA LYS A 213 21.06 10.19 -11.84
C LYS A 213 22.36 10.94 -11.51
#